data_AF-A0A839N895-F1
#
_entry.id   AF-A0A839N895-F1
#
_cell.length_a   1.000
_cell.length_b   1.000
_cell.length_c   1.000
_cell.angle_alpha   90.00
_cell.angle_beta   90.00
_cell.angle_gamma   90.00
#
_symmetry.space_group_name_H-M   'P 1'
#
loop_
_entity.id
_entity.type
_entity.pdbx_description
1 polymer ?
#
loop_
_entity_poly.entity_id
_entity_poly.type
_entity_poly.pdbx_seq_one_letter_code
_entity_poly.pdbx_strand_id
1 'polypeptide(L)'
;MSTAMPFSVIDHAAHTAYSDPGRFAALLDAVPTDLDEMSAVVRNVIVHYRASDHDLPAKTVSDIHSRWIERTLGIDQQRHPAPLTERREPATKVQGCCRDHTLLSVATLRQHGIPARSRVGFVDYFAPDWHHDHVIPEVWLGDRWVRFDPEVDEPSAALPNPRNIPAGNGFHTAAEVWRGHRAGTLDAETFGVDASVPVARGAWMVRNYVLLEVAHRFGDELLLWDRWGTMTAPGDEGQDATLIDEVAQLLEAADTGDLAAEERLLELYRRDARLHPGDMVLRVDLPSETLVAEPIGPCR
;
A
#
# COMPACT_ATOMS: atom_id res chain seq x y z
N MET A 1 17.24 17.11 -17.90
CA MET A 1 16.86 16.13 -18.95
C MET A 1 15.37 15.94 -18.85
N SER A 2 14.62 16.06 -19.94
CA SER A 2 13.18 15.79 -19.92
C SER A 2 12.98 14.31 -19.64
N THR A 3 12.67 13.94 -18.40
CA THR A 3 12.23 12.60 -18.06
C THR A 3 10.88 12.39 -18.73
N ALA A 4 10.79 11.40 -19.63
CA ALA A 4 9.51 11.03 -20.22
C ALA A 4 8.60 10.58 -19.07
N MET A 5 7.39 11.11 -19.00
CA MET A 5 6.38 10.64 -18.06
C MET A 5 6.00 9.19 -18.42
N PRO A 6 5.63 8.34 -17.44
CA PRO A 6 5.10 7.03 -17.74
C PRO A 6 3.85 7.17 -18.61
N PHE A 7 3.69 6.29 -19.60
CA PHE A 7 2.42 6.14 -20.29
C PHE A 7 1.44 5.45 -19.35
N SER A 8 0.44 6.18 -18.87
CA SER A 8 -0.65 5.66 -18.04
C SER A 8 -1.93 6.47 -18.30
N VAL A 9 -3.07 5.87 -17.98
CA VAL A 9 -4.39 6.51 -18.07
C VAL A 9 -4.68 7.53 -16.95
N ILE A 10 -3.80 7.60 -15.94
CA ILE A 10 -3.84 8.60 -14.86
C ILE A 10 -2.46 9.23 -14.64
N ASP A 11 -2.44 10.42 -14.05
CA ASP A 11 -1.20 11.07 -13.65
C ASP A 11 -0.75 10.58 -12.28
N HIS A 12 0.26 9.72 -12.26
CA HIS A 12 0.86 9.20 -11.02
C HIS A 12 1.76 10.21 -10.28
N ALA A 13 2.05 11.37 -10.86
CA ALA A 13 2.74 12.47 -10.15
C ALA A 13 1.77 13.37 -9.37
N ALA A 14 0.48 13.36 -9.70
CA ALA A 14 -0.52 14.16 -9.00
C ALA A 14 -0.90 13.52 -7.65
N HIS A 15 -1.04 14.36 -6.62
CA HIS A 15 -1.60 13.92 -5.35
C HIS A 15 -3.05 13.43 -5.49
N THR A 16 -3.32 12.32 -4.83
CA THR A 16 -4.67 11.81 -4.51
C THR A 16 -5.18 12.48 -3.24
N ALA A 17 -6.45 12.27 -2.89
CA ALA A 17 -6.97 12.72 -1.60
C ALA A 17 -6.15 12.16 -0.40
N TYR A 18 -5.62 10.94 -0.52
CA TYR A 18 -4.87 10.26 0.55
C TYR A 18 -3.43 10.71 0.65
N SER A 19 -2.79 11.03 -0.48
CA SER A 19 -1.39 11.46 -0.52
C SER A 19 -1.20 12.96 -0.43
N ASP A 20 -2.25 13.77 -0.56
CA ASP A 20 -2.18 15.23 -0.39
C ASP A 20 -1.75 15.59 1.06
N PRO A 21 -0.61 16.29 1.25
CA PRO A 21 -0.15 16.69 2.58
C PRO A 21 -0.92 17.89 3.15
N GLY A 22 -1.78 18.54 2.36
CA GLY A 22 -2.56 19.70 2.75
C GLY A 22 -1.68 20.80 3.33
N ARG A 23 -1.99 21.23 4.57
CA ARG A 23 -1.21 22.29 5.24
C ARG A 23 0.24 21.92 5.56
N PHE A 24 0.62 20.65 5.42
CA PHE A 24 1.96 20.14 5.74
C PHE A 24 2.87 19.98 4.51
N ALA A 25 2.48 20.50 3.34
CA ALA A 25 3.26 20.41 2.09
C ALA A 25 4.75 20.78 2.27
N ALA A 26 5.04 21.85 3.01
CA ALA A 26 6.42 22.31 3.26
C ALA A 26 7.30 21.29 4.02
N LEU A 27 6.70 20.35 4.76
CA LEU A 27 7.45 19.26 5.39
C LEU A 27 7.96 18.27 4.34
N LEU A 28 7.16 17.97 3.32
CA LEU A 28 7.53 17.05 2.23
C LEU A 28 8.50 17.70 1.24
N ASP A 29 8.40 19.01 1.00
CA ASP A 29 9.37 19.77 0.20
C ASP A 29 10.81 19.64 0.72
N ALA A 30 10.97 19.44 2.04
CA ALA A 30 12.26 19.32 2.71
C ALA A 30 12.81 17.87 2.76
N VAL A 31 12.02 16.87 2.35
CA VAL A 31 12.46 15.47 2.31
C VAL A 31 13.21 15.19 1.01
N PRO A 32 14.40 14.56 1.06
CA PRO A 32 15.14 14.20 -0.14
C PRO A 32 14.39 13.15 -0.97
N THR A 33 14.60 13.15 -2.29
CA THR A 33 13.98 12.19 -3.23
C THR A 33 14.91 11.01 -3.56
N ASP A 34 16.11 10.98 -3.00
CA ASP A 34 16.94 9.77 -3.03
C ASP A 34 16.26 8.66 -2.23
N LEU A 35 16.19 7.45 -2.77
CA LEU A 35 15.38 6.39 -2.19
C LEU A 35 15.92 5.91 -0.83
N ASP A 36 17.23 5.96 -0.59
CA ASP A 36 17.78 5.58 0.71
C ASP A 36 17.51 6.65 1.76
N GLU A 37 17.80 7.91 1.45
CA GLU A 37 17.58 9.03 2.37
C GLU A 37 16.09 9.22 2.69
N MET A 38 15.23 9.16 1.67
CA MET A 38 13.77 9.23 1.84
C MET A 38 13.27 8.09 2.71
N SER A 39 13.70 6.86 2.43
CA SER A 39 13.23 5.69 3.20
C SER A 39 13.66 5.79 4.66
N ALA A 40 14.84 6.35 4.95
CA ALA A 40 15.27 6.64 6.31
C ALA A 40 14.36 7.67 7.00
N VAL A 41 13.91 8.72 6.30
CA VAL A 41 12.92 9.66 6.81
C VAL A 41 11.58 8.98 7.08
N VAL A 42 11.11 8.11 6.17
CA VAL A 42 9.86 7.38 6.36
C VAL A 42 9.91 6.47 7.60
N ARG A 43 10.98 5.66 7.76
CA ARG A 43 11.21 4.85 8.97
C ARG A 43 11.40 5.70 10.23
N ASN A 44 11.82 6.95 10.09
CA ASN A 44 11.93 7.87 11.21
C ASN A 44 10.55 8.36 11.68
N VAL A 45 9.62 8.64 10.76
CA VAL A 45 8.28 9.18 11.08
C VAL A 45 7.30 8.09 11.54
N ILE A 46 7.33 6.92 10.89
CA ILE A 46 6.37 5.84 11.09
C ILE A 46 7.06 4.64 11.77
N VAL A 47 6.31 3.92 12.60
CA VAL A 47 6.74 2.65 13.19
C VAL A 47 5.70 1.57 12.89
N HIS A 48 6.16 0.40 12.40
CA HIS A 48 5.27 -0.70 12.06
C HIS A 48 4.65 -1.33 13.31
N TYR A 49 3.34 -1.22 13.48
CA TYR A 49 2.65 -1.59 14.73
C TYR A 49 2.74 -3.08 15.10
N ARG A 50 3.02 -3.96 14.13
CA ARG A 50 3.19 -5.42 14.35
C ARG A 50 4.62 -5.92 14.22
N ALA A 51 5.50 -5.17 13.55
CA ALA A 51 6.79 -5.66 13.09
C ALA A 51 7.96 -4.85 13.68
N SER A 52 7.67 -3.92 14.59
CA SER A 52 8.71 -3.20 15.32
C SER A 52 9.27 -4.06 16.46
N ASP A 53 10.59 -4.00 16.67
CA ASP A 53 11.29 -4.59 17.82
C ASP A 53 11.06 -3.81 19.14
N HIS A 54 10.00 -3.01 19.22
CA HIS A 54 9.72 -2.10 20.34
C HIS A 54 8.32 -2.31 20.91
N ASP A 55 8.19 -2.20 22.23
CA ASP A 55 6.90 -2.11 22.90
C ASP A 55 6.25 -0.75 22.60
N LEU A 56 5.22 -0.75 21.76
CA LEU A 56 4.52 0.47 21.36
C LEU A 56 3.39 0.83 22.34
N PRO A 57 3.16 2.12 22.63
CA PRO A 57 2.13 2.51 23.59
C PRO A 57 0.71 2.20 23.08
N ALA A 58 -0.08 1.46 23.85
CA ALA A 58 -1.48 1.18 23.52
C ALA A 58 -2.33 2.45 23.31
N LYS A 59 -1.96 3.56 23.96
CA LYS A 59 -2.67 4.86 23.82
C LYS A 59 -2.56 5.50 22.42
N THR A 60 -1.62 5.06 21.59
CA THR A 60 -1.44 5.55 20.21
C THR A 60 -1.79 4.50 19.16
N VAL A 61 -2.38 3.36 19.54
CA VAL A 61 -2.78 2.32 18.58
C VAL A 61 -3.78 2.82 17.53
N SER A 62 -4.62 3.81 17.89
CA SER A 62 -5.59 4.40 16.97
C SER A 62 -4.96 5.20 15.83
N ASP A 63 -3.66 5.48 15.88
CA ASP A 63 -2.92 6.12 14.79
C ASP A 63 -3.03 5.31 13.50
N ILE A 64 -3.05 3.98 13.60
CA ILE A 64 -3.07 3.06 12.44
C ILE A 64 -4.29 3.32 11.56
N HIS A 65 -5.37 3.86 12.11
CA HIS A 65 -6.60 4.19 11.37
C HIS A 65 -6.53 5.52 10.60
N SER A 66 -5.35 6.13 10.48
CA SER A 66 -5.15 7.38 9.74
C SER A 66 -4.99 7.11 8.25
N ARG A 67 -6.03 7.41 7.45
CA ARG A 67 -6.03 7.18 6.00
C ARG A 67 -5.19 8.16 5.18
N TRP A 68 -5.11 9.41 5.63
CA TRP A 68 -4.60 10.54 4.85
C TRP A 68 -3.24 11.03 5.36
N ILE A 69 -2.33 11.39 4.45
CA ILE A 69 -1.01 11.93 4.80
C ILE A 69 -1.11 13.19 5.63
N GLU A 70 -2.03 14.11 5.32
CA GLU A 70 -2.23 15.29 6.16
C GLU A 70 -2.54 14.91 7.62
N ARG A 71 -3.31 13.85 7.85
CA ARG A 71 -3.62 13.35 9.20
C ARG A 71 -2.39 12.72 9.85
N THR A 72 -1.67 11.86 9.14
CA THR A 72 -0.43 11.21 9.63
C THR A 72 0.63 12.25 10.02
N LEU A 73 0.88 13.23 9.15
CA LEU A 73 1.78 14.36 9.43
C LEU A 73 1.25 15.22 10.58
N GLY A 74 -0.07 15.41 10.69
CA GLY A 74 -0.68 16.12 11.80
C GLY A 74 -0.48 15.45 13.15
N ILE A 75 -0.55 14.11 13.22
CA ILE A 75 -0.26 13.33 14.43
C ILE A 75 1.23 13.46 14.78
N ASP A 76 2.09 13.30 13.77
CA ASP A 76 3.53 13.42 13.93
C ASP A 76 3.94 14.78 14.51
N GLN A 77 3.50 15.87 13.88
CA GLN A 77 3.90 17.23 14.25
C GLN A 77 3.32 17.69 15.60
N GLN A 78 2.21 17.09 16.05
CA GLN A 78 1.72 17.30 17.43
C GLN A 78 2.67 16.74 18.48
N ARG A 79 3.40 15.68 18.16
CA ARG A 79 4.38 15.03 19.05
C ARG A 79 5.77 15.61 18.86
N HIS A 80 6.11 15.97 17.62
CA HIS A 80 7.44 16.37 17.17
C HIS A 80 7.35 17.62 16.29
N PRO A 81 7.31 18.84 16.87
CA PRO A 81 7.25 20.10 16.11
C PRO A 81 8.62 20.46 15.50
N ALA A 82 9.12 19.58 14.65
CA ALA A 82 10.45 19.57 14.07
C ALA A 82 10.45 18.95 12.65
N PRO A 83 11.49 19.19 11.83
CA PRO A 83 11.61 18.57 10.51
C PRO A 83 11.47 17.04 10.53
N LEU A 84 10.98 16.46 9.44
CA LEU A 84 10.80 15.00 9.33
C LEU A 84 12.14 14.24 9.39
N THR A 85 13.25 14.91 9.09
CA THR A 85 14.62 14.39 9.16
C THR A 85 15.17 14.36 10.60
N GLU A 86 14.56 15.06 11.55
CA GLU A 86 15.01 15.03 12.95
C GLU A 86 14.58 13.72 13.62
N ARG A 87 15.51 13.07 14.33
CA ARG A 87 15.28 11.74 14.91
C ARG A 87 14.07 11.72 15.85
N ARG A 88 13.19 10.73 15.67
CA ARG A 88 12.08 10.42 16.58
C ARG A 88 12.37 9.16 17.38
N GLU A 89 12.06 9.18 18.66
CA GLU A 89 12.16 7.98 19.49
C GLU A 89 11.06 6.98 19.13
N PRO A 90 11.35 5.67 18.97
CA PRO A 90 10.42 4.70 18.39
C PRO A 90 9.01 4.69 19.01
N ALA A 91 8.91 4.69 20.33
CA ALA A 91 7.63 4.68 21.06
C ALA A 91 6.79 5.96 20.89
N THR A 92 7.35 6.99 20.24
CA THR A 92 6.69 8.29 20.01
C THR A 92 6.37 8.56 18.54
N LYS A 93 6.82 7.67 17.64
CA LYS A 93 6.50 7.71 16.20
C LYS A 93 5.01 7.48 15.97
N VAL A 94 4.53 7.80 14.77
CA VAL A 94 3.17 7.45 14.38
C VAL A 94 3.10 5.94 14.16
N GLN A 95 2.18 5.26 14.84
CA GLN A 95 1.98 3.84 14.56
C GLN A 95 1.27 3.68 13.21
N GLY A 96 1.83 2.85 12.35
CA GLY A 96 1.28 2.54 11.03
C GLY A 96 1.78 1.17 10.57
N CYS A 97 1.66 0.88 9.28
CA CYS A 97 2.12 -0.37 8.66
C CYS A 97 2.83 -0.13 7.32
N CYS A 98 3.11 -1.20 6.57
CA CYS A 98 3.71 -1.14 5.23
C CYS A 98 3.00 -0.15 4.29
N ARG A 99 1.67 -0.10 4.36
CA ARG A 99 0.83 0.85 3.62
C ARG A 99 1.14 2.29 3.97
N ASP A 100 1.37 2.61 5.25
CA ASP A 100 1.62 3.98 5.69
C ASP A 100 3.03 4.45 5.33
N HIS A 101 4.03 3.56 5.44
CA HIS A 101 5.37 3.82 4.92
C HIS A 101 5.35 4.05 3.40
N THR A 102 4.58 3.24 2.67
CA THR A 102 4.36 3.43 1.23
C THR A 102 3.68 4.75 0.93
N LEU A 103 2.59 5.10 1.62
CA LEU A 103 1.85 6.32 1.35
C LEU A 103 2.71 7.57 1.59
N LEU A 104 3.51 7.60 2.65
CA LEU A 104 4.41 8.73 2.92
C LEU A 104 5.52 8.84 1.85
N SER A 105 6.03 7.71 1.37
CA SER A 105 7.00 7.67 0.26
C SER A 105 6.38 8.20 -1.04
N VAL A 106 5.19 7.71 -1.40
CA VAL A 106 4.44 8.13 -2.60
C VAL A 106 4.08 9.62 -2.52
N ALA A 107 3.60 10.11 -1.38
CA ALA A 107 3.30 11.52 -1.18
C ALA A 107 4.55 12.39 -1.31
N THR A 108 5.68 11.97 -0.74
CA THR A 108 6.95 12.68 -0.89
C THR A 108 7.34 12.78 -2.37
N LEU A 109 7.33 11.67 -3.10
CA LEU A 109 7.69 11.65 -4.52
C LEU A 109 6.76 12.53 -5.37
N ARG A 110 5.44 12.45 -5.14
CA ARG A 110 4.42 13.28 -5.82
C ARG A 110 4.57 14.76 -5.50
N GLN A 111 4.93 15.13 -4.27
CA GLN A 111 5.22 16.52 -3.89
C GLN A 111 6.36 17.10 -4.74
N HIS A 112 7.36 16.27 -5.06
CA HIS A 112 8.47 16.64 -5.94
C HIS A 112 8.18 16.44 -7.44
N GLY A 113 6.93 16.14 -7.81
CA GLY A 113 6.50 15.93 -9.20
C GLY A 113 7.02 14.63 -9.82
N ILE A 114 7.48 13.67 -9.01
CA ILE A 114 7.98 12.38 -9.46
C ILE A 114 6.81 11.39 -9.49
N PRO A 115 6.50 10.75 -10.63
CA PRO A 115 5.44 9.77 -10.70
C PRO A 115 5.69 8.60 -9.76
N ALA A 116 4.73 8.34 -8.87
CA ALA A 116 4.81 7.28 -7.88
C ALA A 116 3.43 6.64 -7.63
N ARG A 117 3.42 5.34 -7.32
CA ARG A 117 2.20 4.58 -7.06
C ARG A 117 2.41 3.53 -5.97
N SER A 118 1.34 3.21 -5.26
CA SER A 118 1.32 2.12 -4.28
C SER A 118 1.08 0.79 -5.00
N ARG A 119 1.80 -0.26 -4.57
CA ARG A 119 1.61 -1.66 -5.00
C ARG A 119 1.17 -2.49 -3.82
N VAL A 120 0.08 -3.23 -3.99
CA VAL A 120 -0.48 -4.14 -2.98
C VAL A 120 -0.16 -5.56 -3.39
N GLY A 121 0.31 -6.37 -2.44
CA GLY A 121 0.74 -7.72 -2.72
C GLY A 121 1.26 -8.43 -1.49
N PHE A 122 2.28 -9.25 -1.70
CA PHE A 122 2.87 -10.12 -0.69
C PHE A 122 4.37 -10.26 -0.90
N VAL A 123 5.12 -10.57 0.16
CA VAL A 123 6.58 -10.69 0.13
C VAL A 123 7.10 -11.95 0.78
N ASP A 124 8.08 -12.58 0.14
CA ASP A 124 8.75 -13.81 0.62
C ASP A 124 10.13 -13.54 1.26
N TYR A 125 10.57 -12.28 1.31
CA TYR A 125 11.90 -11.94 1.82
C TYR A 125 11.97 -11.67 3.33
N PHE A 126 10.84 -11.72 4.05
CA PHE A 126 10.81 -11.59 5.51
C PHE A 126 10.90 -12.93 6.24
N ALA A 127 10.32 -13.99 5.67
CA ALA A 127 10.30 -15.31 6.27
C ALA A 127 10.38 -16.39 5.19
N PRO A 128 11.14 -17.48 5.41
CA PRO A 128 11.10 -18.62 4.52
C PRO A 128 9.71 -19.26 4.56
N ASP A 129 9.26 -19.79 3.42
CA ASP A 129 8.02 -20.55 3.26
C ASP A 129 6.72 -19.79 3.61
N TRP A 130 6.78 -18.47 3.76
CA TRP A 130 5.63 -17.62 4.05
C TRP A 130 5.67 -16.32 3.27
N HIS A 131 4.51 -15.86 2.80
CA HIS A 131 4.36 -14.61 2.06
C HIS A 131 3.53 -13.62 2.88
N HIS A 132 4.21 -12.66 3.50
CA HIS A 132 3.55 -11.63 4.29
C HIS A 132 2.80 -10.67 3.39
N ASP A 133 1.59 -10.29 3.77
CA ASP A 133 0.88 -9.20 3.13
C ASP A 133 1.73 -7.93 3.18
N HIS A 134 1.82 -7.22 2.06
CA HIS A 134 2.71 -6.08 1.98
C HIS A 134 2.25 -5.03 0.98
N VAL A 135 2.66 -3.80 1.25
CA VAL A 135 2.46 -2.67 0.35
C VAL A 135 3.81 -1.99 0.15
N ILE A 136 4.18 -1.77 -1.10
CA ILE A 136 5.42 -1.08 -1.46
C ILE A 136 5.16 0.05 -2.46
N PRO A 137 5.98 1.11 -2.47
CA PRO A 137 5.99 2.10 -3.53
C PRO A 137 6.66 1.58 -4.81
N GLU A 138 6.12 2.03 -5.93
CA GLU A 138 6.79 2.08 -7.23
C GLU A 138 7.02 3.52 -7.64
N VAL A 139 8.22 3.84 -8.11
CA VAL A 139 8.61 5.16 -8.61
C VAL A 139 9.05 5.08 -10.07
N TRP A 140 8.71 6.07 -10.88
CA TRP A 140 9.16 6.16 -12.26
C TRP A 140 10.55 6.84 -12.34
N LEU A 141 11.59 6.06 -12.66
CA LEU A 141 12.95 6.59 -12.83
C LEU A 141 13.32 6.72 -14.31
N GLY A 142 12.63 7.64 -15.00
CA GLY A 142 12.97 8.12 -16.35
C GLY A 142 12.61 7.19 -17.50
N ASP A 143 12.78 5.88 -17.35
CA ASP A 143 12.48 4.89 -18.40
C ASP A 143 11.73 3.65 -17.89
N ARG A 144 11.66 3.44 -16.57
CA ARG A 144 11.01 2.28 -15.96
C ARG A 144 10.43 2.58 -14.58
N TRP A 145 9.48 1.74 -14.19
CA TRP A 145 9.04 1.63 -12.81
C TRP A 145 10.09 0.89 -11.97
N VAL A 146 10.34 1.40 -10.77
CA VAL A 146 11.27 0.86 -9.77
C VAL A 146 10.49 0.60 -8.49
N ARG A 147 10.43 -0.65 -8.08
CA ARG A 147 9.90 -1.08 -6.78
C ARG A 147 10.96 -0.88 -5.71
N PHE A 148 10.58 -0.35 -4.55
CA PHE A 148 11.44 -0.31 -3.37
C PHE A 148 10.63 -0.51 -2.10
N ASP A 149 11.26 -1.03 -1.04
CA ASP A 149 10.61 -1.23 0.24
C ASP A 149 11.17 -0.27 1.30
N PRO A 150 10.44 0.80 1.66
CA PRO A 150 10.91 1.77 2.64
C PRO A 150 11.03 1.21 4.06
N GLU A 151 10.44 0.07 4.39
CA GLU A 151 10.55 -0.53 5.73
C GLU A 151 11.88 -1.26 5.93
N VAL A 152 12.48 -1.76 4.85
CA VAL A 152 13.77 -2.46 4.92
C VAL A 152 14.90 -1.45 4.87
N ASP A 153 15.65 -1.35 5.96
CA ASP A 153 16.83 -0.48 6.09
C ASP A 153 18.03 -1.06 5.33
N GLU A 154 18.44 -2.27 5.72
CA GLU A 154 19.65 -2.92 5.26
C GLU A 154 19.36 -4.09 4.31
N PRO A 155 20.18 -4.32 3.27
CA PRO A 155 20.10 -5.50 2.42
C PRO A 155 20.19 -6.82 3.19
N SER A 156 19.49 -7.84 2.69
CA SER A 156 19.59 -9.21 3.17
C SER A 156 19.90 -10.18 2.04
N ALA A 157 20.16 -11.45 2.36
CA ALA A 157 20.32 -12.48 1.33
C ALA A 157 19.04 -12.69 0.50
N ALA A 158 17.85 -12.53 1.12
CA ALA A 158 16.56 -12.65 0.45
C ALA A 158 16.16 -11.36 -0.29
N LEU A 159 16.60 -10.19 0.21
CA LEU A 159 16.41 -8.89 -0.45
C LEU A 159 17.73 -8.13 -0.57
N PRO A 160 18.56 -8.42 -1.58
CA PRO A 160 19.88 -7.80 -1.72
C PRO A 160 19.83 -6.31 -2.10
N ASN A 161 18.69 -5.82 -2.60
CA ASN A 161 18.51 -4.42 -2.94
C ASN A 161 17.09 -3.95 -2.61
N PRO A 162 16.87 -3.42 -1.39
CA PRO A 162 15.59 -2.86 -0.99
C PRO A 162 15.14 -1.65 -1.81
N ARG A 163 16.04 -0.99 -2.54
CA ARG A 163 15.74 0.19 -3.37
C ARG A 163 15.49 -0.10 -4.84
N ASN A 164 15.60 -1.37 -5.24
CA ASN A 164 15.33 -1.80 -6.61
C ASN A 164 14.98 -3.30 -6.59
N ILE A 165 13.72 -3.59 -6.29
CA ILE A 165 13.17 -4.95 -6.22
C ILE A 165 12.76 -5.37 -7.64
N PRO A 166 13.41 -6.39 -8.24
CA PRO A 166 13.04 -6.84 -9.59
C PRO A 166 11.63 -7.44 -9.61
N ALA A 167 10.93 -7.29 -10.73
CA ALA A 167 9.68 -8.02 -10.95
C ALA A 167 9.93 -9.55 -10.94
N GLY A 168 9.00 -10.30 -10.36
CA GLY A 168 9.08 -11.76 -10.24
C GLY A 168 10.06 -12.27 -9.18
N ASN A 169 10.62 -11.40 -8.33
CA ASN A 169 11.47 -11.80 -7.21
C ASN A 169 11.16 -10.95 -5.97
N GLY A 170 10.94 -11.60 -4.82
CA GLY A 170 10.70 -10.89 -3.56
C GLY A 170 9.24 -10.47 -3.36
N PHE A 171 8.76 -9.57 -4.21
CA PHE A 171 7.39 -9.02 -4.14
C PHE A 171 6.49 -9.60 -5.23
N HIS A 172 5.35 -10.14 -4.80
CA HIS A 172 4.29 -10.74 -5.63
C HIS A 172 3.03 -9.89 -5.52
N THR A 173 2.52 -9.39 -6.63
CA THR A 173 1.29 -8.58 -6.66
C THR A 173 0.08 -9.43 -6.28
N ALA A 174 -0.99 -8.81 -5.78
CA ALA A 174 -2.20 -9.55 -5.44
C ALA A 174 -2.81 -10.24 -6.67
N ALA A 175 -2.76 -9.60 -7.84
CA ALA A 175 -3.18 -10.17 -9.11
C ALA A 175 -2.38 -11.42 -9.50
N GLU A 176 -1.05 -11.39 -9.43
CA GLU A 176 -0.19 -12.54 -9.72
C GLU A 176 -0.49 -13.72 -8.78
N VAL A 177 -0.65 -13.45 -7.48
CA VAL A 177 -0.96 -14.48 -6.48
C VAL A 177 -2.35 -15.08 -6.74
N TRP A 178 -3.36 -14.24 -7.01
CA TRP A 178 -4.70 -14.71 -7.35
C TRP A 178 -4.67 -15.61 -8.58
N ARG A 179 -4.05 -15.17 -9.68
CA ARG A 179 -3.99 -15.96 -10.91
C ARG A 179 -3.21 -17.25 -10.74
N GLY A 180 -2.12 -17.26 -9.98
CA GLY A 180 -1.40 -18.48 -9.65
C GLY A 180 -2.23 -19.45 -8.82
N HIS A 181 -2.97 -18.97 -7.82
CA HIS A 181 -3.90 -19.77 -7.04
C HIS A 181 -4.99 -20.40 -7.93
N ARG A 182 -5.59 -19.58 -8.81
CA ARG A 182 -6.64 -20.03 -9.75
C ARG A 182 -6.13 -21.03 -10.78
N ALA A 183 -4.85 -20.95 -11.15
CA ALA A 183 -4.18 -21.91 -12.03
C ALA A 183 -3.69 -23.17 -11.30
N GLY A 184 -3.73 -23.22 -9.97
CA GLY A 184 -3.19 -24.30 -9.16
C GLY A 184 -1.65 -24.37 -9.17
N THR A 185 -0.97 -23.27 -9.48
CA THR A 185 0.51 -23.21 -9.54
C THR A 185 1.14 -22.74 -8.24
N LEU A 186 0.36 -22.22 -7.29
CA LEU A 186 0.79 -21.87 -5.94
C LEU A 186 -0.31 -22.16 -4.92
N ASP A 187 0.09 -22.25 -3.64
CA ASP A 187 -0.82 -22.44 -2.50
C ASP A 187 -1.11 -21.10 -1.81
N ALA A 188 -2.33 -20.59 -1.97
CA ALA A 188 -2.78 -19.34 -1.37
C ALA A 188 -2.76 -19.38 0.17
N GLU A 189 -2.77 -20.56 0.81
CA GLU A 189 -2.70 -20.68 2.28
C GLU A 189 -1.35 -20.25 2.86
N THR A 190 -0.33 -20.07 2.01
CA THR A 190 0.97 -19.53 2.41
C THR A 190 1.06 -18.01 2.32
N PHE A 191 -0.04 -17.33 1.99
CA PHE A 191 -0.14 -15.88 1.81
C PHE A 191 -1.09 -15.25 2.84
N GLY A 192 -0.61 -14.28 3.62
CA GLY A 192 -1.42 -13.61 4.64
C GLY A 192 -0.61 -12.70 5.55
N VAL A 193 -1.25 -12.17 6.61
CA VAL A 193 -0.61 -11.19 7.50
C VAL A 193 0.62 -11.76 8.19
N ASP A 194 0.45 -12.91 8.82
CA ASP A 194 1.52 -13.63 9.51
C ASP A 194 1.07 -15.09 9.72
N ALA A 195 2.01 -16.02 9.73
CA ALA A 195 1.70 -17.44 9.93
C ALA A 195 1.01 -17.72 11.28
N SER A 196 1.24 -16.86 12.29
CA SER A 196 0.60 -16.92 13.61
C SER A 196 -0.82 -16.35 13.65
N VAL A 197 -1.36 -15.83 12.54
CA VAL A 197 -2.73 -15.31 12.42
C VAL A 197 -3.52 -16.13 11.39
N PRO A 198 -3.98 -17.36 11.73
CA PRO A 198 -4.58 -18.29 10.76
C PRO A 198 -5.86 -17.77 10.09
N VAL A 199 -6.55 -16.81 10.72
CA VAL A 199 -7.77 -16.22 10.17
C VAL A 199 -7.47 -15.21 9.06
N ALA A 200 -6.25 -14.65 9.01
CA ALA A 200 -5.84 -13.57 8.11
C ALA A 200 -4.88 -14.07 7.02
N ARG A 201 -5.31 -15.08 6.26
CA ARG A 201 -4.56 -15.70 5.16
C ARG A 201 -5.47 -16.40 4.16
N GLY A 202 -4.92 -16.86 3.04
CA GLY A 202 -5.61 -17.78 2.14
C GLY A 202 -6.36 -17.09 1.00
N ALA A 203 -7.08 -17.89 0.21
CA ALA A 203 -7.71 -17.47 -1.04
C ALA A 203 -8.67 -16.27 -0.88
N TRP A 204 -9.45 -16.24 0.20
CA TRP A 204 -10.37 -15.11 0.47
C TRP A 204 -9.61 -13.79 0.67
N MET A 205 -8.44 -13.83 1.31
CA MET A 205 -7.62 -12.64 1.57
C MET A 205 -6.93 -12.18 0.29
N VAL A 206 -6.31 -13.11 -0.45
CA VAL A 206 -5.70 -12.83 -1.76
C VAL A 206 -6.72 -12.18 -2.69
N ARG A 207 -7.94 -12.72 -2.75
CA ARG A 207 -9.06 -12.15 -3.50
C ARG A 207 -9.34 -10.69 -3.12
N ASN A 208 -9.46 -10.41 -1.82
CA ASN A 208 -9.69 -9.05 -1.32
C ASN A 208 -8.50 -8.12 -1.61
N TYR A 209 -7.28 -8.65 -1.65
CA TYR A 209 -6.09 -7.87 -1.99
C TYR A 209 -6.05 -7.47 -3.48
N VAL A 210 -6.68 -8.23 -4.38
CA VAL A 210 -6.88 -7.78 -5.78
C VAL A 210 -7.76 -6.52 -5.83
N LEU A 211 -8.77 -6.43 -4.96
CA LEU A 211 -9.63 -5.24 -4.85
C LEU A 211 -8.87 -4.04 -4.27
N LEU A 212 -8.03 -4.26 -3.26
CA LEU A 212 -7.12 -3.24 -2.75
C LEU A 212 -6.10 -2.79 -3.81
N GLU A 213 -5.54 -3.71 -4.59
CA GLU A 213 -4.58 -3.38 -5.65
C GLU A 213 -5.18 -2.46 -6.71
N VAL A 214 -6.39 -2.76 -7.21
CA VAL A 214 -7.05 -1.88 -8.18
C VAL A 214 -7.42 -0.52 -7.58
N ALA A 215 -7.86 -0.48 -6.31
CA ALA A 215 -8.16 0.78 -5.63
C ALA A 215 -6.91 1.65 -5.47
N HIS A 216 -5.82 1.08 -4.96
CA HIS A 216 -4.54 1.77 -4.80
C HIS A 216 -3.97 2.24 -6.15
N ARG A 217 -4.13 1.44 -7.21
CA ARG A 217 -3.70 1.83 -8.57
C ARG A 217 -4.36 3.14 -9.00
N PHE A 218 -5.66 3.31 -8.75
CA PHE A 218 -6.43 4.46 -9.21
C PHE A 218 -6.65 5.56 -8.17
N GLY A 219 -5.90 5.51 -7.07
CA GLY A 219 -5.77 6.62 -6.13
C GLY A 219 -6.63 6.53 -4.87
N ASP A 220 -7.37 5.45 -4.69
CA ASP A 220 -7.96 5.07 -3.40
C ASP A 220 -6.99 4.19 -2.62
N GLU A 221 -6.00 4.86 -2.03
CA GLU A 221 -4.98 4.24 -1.18
C GLU A 221 -5.59 4.03 0.21
N LEU A 222 -6.42 3.00 0.39
CA LEU A 222 -7.23 2.70 1.58
C LEU A 222 -6.44 1.96 2.68
N LEU A 223 -7.02 1.76 3.87
CA LEU A 223 -6.42 0.86 4.88
C LEU A 223 -6.60 -0.60 4.44
N LEU A 224 -5.65 -1.45 4.79
CA LEU A 224 -5.69 -2.90 4.46
C LEU A 224 -6.84 -3.65 5.14
N TRP A 225 -7.45 -3.02 6.15
CA TRP A 225 -8.61 -3.52 6.88
C TRP A 225 -9.87 -2.68 6.65
N ASP A 226 -9.89 -1.84 5.61
CA ASP A 226 -11.13 -1.28 5.07
C ASP A 226 -11.82 -2.32 4.19
N ARG A 227 -13.16 -2.39 4.30
CA ARG A 227 -13.98 -3.29 3.50
C ARG A 227 -15.05 -2.54 2.74
N TRP A 228 -15.26 -2.92 1.48
CA TRP A 228 -16.29 -2.37 0.62
C TRP A 228 -16.69 -3.38 -0.47
N GLY A 229 -17.72 -3.02 -1.25
CA GLY A 229 -18.10 -3.73 -2.47
C GLY A 229 -18.30 -5.23 -2.24
N THR A 230 -17.59 -6.05 -3.03
CA THR A 230 -17.65 -7.52 -2.96
C THR A 230 -16.60 -8.14 -2.01
N MET A 231 -15.95 -7.37 -1.13
CA MET A 231 -14.96 -7.91 -0.20
C MET A 231 -15.59 -8.88 0.81
N THR A 232 -15.02 -10.07 0.91
CA THR A 232 -15.56 -11.16 1.72
C THR A 232 -14.97 -11.19 3.12
N ALA A 233 -15.61 -11.94 4.02
CA ALA A 233 -15.10 -12.19 5.36
C ALA A 233 -14.15 -13.39 5.35
N PRO A 234 -13.36 -13.61 6.42
CA PRO A 234 -12.54 -14.81 6.54
C PRO A 234 -13.31 -16.11 6.29
N GLY A 235 -12.76 -16.95 5.42
CA GLY A 235 -13.35 -18.25 5.04
C GLY A 235 -14.44 -18.18 3.96
N ASP A 236 -14.76 -17.01 3.42
CA ASP A 236 -15.68 -16.84 2.30
C ASP A 236 -14.91 -16.44 1.03
N GLU A 237 -14.84 -17.35 0.05
CA GLU A 237 -14.18 -17.09 -1.24
C GLU A 237 -15.04 -16.22 -2.19
N GLY A 238 -16.28 -15.92 -1.82
CA GLY A 238 -17.19 -15.07 -2.58
C GLY A 238 -17.74 -15.71 -3.85
N GLN A 239 -18.78 -15.07 -4.43
CA GLN A 239 -19.45 -15.56 -5.64
C GLN A 239 -18.92 -14.90 -6.93
N ASP A 240 -18.18 -13.80 -6.81
CA ASP A 240 -17.69 -12.98 -7.94
C ASP A 240 -16.31 -13.40 -8.46
N ALA A 241 -15.93 -14.68 -8.36
CA ALA A 241 -14.58 -15.14 -8.74
C ALA A 241 -14.21 -14.77 -10.20
N THR A 242 -15.17 -14.82 -11.13
CA THR A 242 -14.95 -14.41 -12.53
C THR A 242 -14.62 -12.93 -12.70
N LEU A 243 -15.22 -12.05 -11.88
CA LEU A 243 -14.88 -10.62 -11.89
C LEU A 243 -13.44 -10.41 -11.41
N ILE A 244 -13.06 -11.11 -10.34
CA ILE A 244 -11.70 -11.03 -9.79
C ILE A 244 -10.68 -11.61 -10.79
N ASP A 245 -11.03 -12.69 -11.50
CA ASP A 245 -10.24 -13.24 -12.60
C ASP A 245 -10.03 -12.19 -13.73
N GLU A 246 -11.07 -11.46 -14.15
CA GLU A 246 -10.97 -10.37 -15.15
C GLU A 246 -10.09 -9.22 -14.65
N VAL A 247 -10.31 -8.75 -13.41
CA VAL A 247 -9.55 -7.64 -12.80
C VAL A 247 -8.07 -8.00 -12.67
N ALA A 248 -7.74 -9.20 -12.19
CA ALA A 248 -6.36 -9.65 -12.05
C ALA A 248 -5.65 -9.78 -13.40
N GLN A 249 -6.35 -10.27 -14.44
CA GLN A 249 -5.80 -10.30 -15.80
C GLN A 249 -5.49 -8.90 -16.34
N LEU A 250 -6.42 -7.95 -16.15
CA LEU A 250 -6.24 -6.57 -16.58
C LEU A 250 -5.12 -5.85 -15.82
N LEU A 251 -4.97 -6.12 -14.51
CA LEU A 251 -3.87 -5.59 -13.69
C LEU A 251 -2.50 -6.03 -14.23
N GLU A 252 -2.31 -7.32 -14.50
CA GLU A 252 -1.06 -7.83 -15.07
C GLU A 252 -0.79 -7.26 -16.47
N ALA A 253 -1.82 -7.19 -17.34
CA ALA A 253 -1.67 -6.62 -18.68
C ALA A 253 -1.27 -5.14 -18.61
N ALA A 254 -1.93 -4.36 -17.75
CA ALA A 254 -1.63 -2.94 -17.55
C ALA A 254 -0.20 -2.73 -17.00
N ASP A 255 0.31 -3.64 -16.18
CA ASP A 255 1.70 -3.60 -15.70
C ASP A 255 2.74 -3.88 -16.77
N THR A 256 2.36 -4.58 -17.84
CA THR A 256 3.23 -4.75 -19.03
C THR A 256 3.15 -3.57 -20.01
N GLY A 257 2.38 -2.52 -19.69
CA GLY A 257 2.22 -1.32 -20.50
C GLY A 257 1.04 -1.36 -21.48
N ASP A 258 0.12 -2.32 -21.34
CA ASP A 258 -1.12 -2.36 -22.14
C ASP A 258 -2.09 -1.26 -21.68
N LEU A 259 -2.10 -0.13 -22.40
CA LEU A 259 -2.97 1.00 -22.11
C LEU A 259 -4.46 0.67 -22.29
N ALA A 260 -4.82 -0.21 -23.23
CA ALA A 260 -6.23 -0.58 -23.43
C ALA A 260 -6.74 -1.41 -22.26
N ALA A 261 -5.89 -2.30 -21.72
CA ALA A 261 -6.20 -3.03 -20.49
C ALA A 261 -6.35 -2.07 -19.30
N GLU A 262 -5.47 -1.08 -19.17
CA GLU A 262 -5.55 -0.08 -18.09
C GLU A 262 -6.80 0.81 -18.20
N GLU A 263 -7.18 1.26 -19.41
CA GLU A 263 -8.40 2.02 -19.66
C GLU A 263 -9.64 1.22 -19.29
N ARG A 264 -9.69 -0.06 -19.69
CA ARG A 264 -10.78 -0.97 -19.35
C ARG A 264 -10.87 -1.20 -17.84
N LEU A 265 -9.73 -1.38 -17.18
CA LEU A 265 -9.66 -1.57 -15.73
C LEU A 265 -10.16 -0.33 -14.98
N LEU A 266 -9.79 0.87 -15.43
CA LEU A 266 -10.27 2.13 -14.87
C LEU A 266 -11.79 2.32 -15.08
N GLU A 267 -12.30 1.94 -16.25
CA GLU A 267 -13.74 1.98 -16.52
C GLU A 267 -14.51 1.05 -15.58
N LEU A 268 -14.03 -0.19 -15.40
CA LEU A 268 -14.59 -1.14 -14.44
C LEU A 268 -14.57 -0.57 -13.03
N TYR A 269 -13.40 -0.09 -12.59
CA TYR A 269 -13.22 0.46 -11.26
C TYR A 269 -14.20 1.60 -10.97
N ARG A 270 -14.43 2.50 -11.92
CA ARG A 270 -15.33 3.65 -11.74
C ARG A 270 -16.83 3.30 -11.81
N ARG A 271 -17.21 2.24 -12.51
CA ARG A 271 -18.62 1.94 -12.82
C ARG A 271 -19.19 0.77 -12.02
N ASP A 272 -18.35 -0.16 -11.58
CA ASP A 272 -18.79 -1.33 -10.84
C ASP A 272 -18.67 -1.09 -9.32
N ALA A 273 -19.81 -0.92 -8.66
CA ALA A 273 -19.89 -0.72 -7.22
C ALA A 273 -19.35 -1.91 -6.39
N ARG A 274 -19.11 -3.07 -7.02
CA ARG A 274 -18.41 -4.19 -6.38
C ARG A 274 -16.92 -3.91 -6.21
N LEU A 275 -16.33 -3.05 -7.03
CA LEU A 275 -14.90 -2.72 -7.06
C LEU A 275 -14.59 -1.39 -6.38
N HIS A 276 -15.45 -0.38 -6.54
CA HIS A 276 -15.23 0.97 -5.98
C HIS A 276 -15.70 1.08 -4.53
N PRO A 277 -14.95 1.77 -3.64
CA PRO A 277 -15.35 1.97 -2.25
C PRO A 277 -16.53 2.95 -2.05
N GLY A 278 -16.82 3.77 -3.06
CA GLY A 278 -17.89 4.77 -3.00
C GLY A 278 -17.53 5.93 -2.08
N ASP A 279 -18.43 6.34 -1.18
CA ASP A 279 -18.17 7.42 -0.21
C ASP A 279 -17.94 6.90 1.22
N MET A 280 -18.12 5.59 1.43
CA MET A 280 -18.16 4.96 2.76
C MET A 280 -17.51 3.57 2.73
N VAL A 281 -16.72 3.26 3.74
CA VAL A 281 -16.14 1.92 3.96
C VAL A 281 -16.56 1.36 5.32
N LEU A 282 -16.44 0.05 5.47
CA LEU A 282 -16.50 -0.64 6.76
C LEU A 282 -15.07 -0.92 7.22
N ARG A 283 -14.54 -0.10 8.12
CA ARG A 283 -13.24 -0.32 8.75
C ARG A 283 -13.36 -1.40 9.81
N VAL A 284 -12.46 -2.39 9.79
CA VAL A 284 -12.26 -3.27 10.96
C VAL A 284 -11.45 -2.52 12.02
N ASP A 285 -11.99 -2.39 13.22
CA ASP A 285 -11.33 -1.78 14.35
C ASP A 285 -10.36 -2.79 15.01
N LEU A 286 -9.09 -2.71 14.68
CA LEU A 286 -8.03 -3.53 15.29
C LEU A 286 -7.66 -2.86 16.62
N PRO A 287 -8.13 -3.35 17.79
CA PRO A 287 -8.01 -4.73 18.28
C PRO A 287 -9.35 -5.41 18.65
N SER A 288 -10.48 -4.74 18.43
CA SER A 288 -11.81 -5.21 18.82
C SER A 288 -12.47 -6.09 17.76
N GLU A 289 -11.95 -6.08 16.53
CA GLU A 289 -12.50 -6.73 15.33
C GLU A 289 -13.93 -6.28 14.99
N THR A 290 -14.35 -5.13 15.52
CA THR A 290 -15.67 -4.55 15.23
C THR A 290 -15.66 -3.80 13.90
N LEU A 291 -16.78 -3.82 13.17
CA LEU A 291 -16.94 -3.04 11.95
C LEU A 291 -17.46 -1.64 12.26
N VAL A 292 -16.72 -0.63 11.82
CA VAL A 292 -17.07 0.78 11.95
C VAL A 292 -17.30 1.35 10.55
N ALA A 293 -18.49 1.88 10.30
CA ALA A 293 -18.77 2.57 9.05
C ALA A 293 -18.13 3.97 9.07
N GLU A 294 -17.28 4.26 8.10
CA GLU A 294 -16.54 5.52 8.03
C GLU A 294 -16.59 6.14 6.63
N PRO A 295 -16.74 7.48 6.53
CA PRO A 295 -16.61 8.16 5.26
C PRO A 295 -15.17 8.19 4.77
N ILE A 296 -14.97 8.10 3.45
CA ILE A 296 -13.65 8.20 2.82
C ILE A 296 -13.44 9.52 2.05
N GLY A 297 -14.45 10.38 2.01
CA GLY A 297 -14.32 11.75 1.51
C GLY A 297 -13.42 12.60 2.41
N PRO A 298 -12.81 13.68 1.89
CA PRO A 298 -11.96 14.55 2.69
C PRO A 298 -12.77 15.11 3.88
N CYS A 299 -12.21 15.02 5.09
CA CYS A 299 -12.70 15.78 6.23
C CYS A 299 -12.69 17.26 5.84
N ARG A 300 -13.87 17.83 5.58
CA ARG A 300 -14.03 19.27 5.38
C ARG A 300 -13.84 20.04 6.68
#